data_AF-A0A5D4HDL0-F1
#
_entry.id   AF-A0A5D4HDL0-F1
#
_cell.length_a   1.000
_cell.length_b   1.000
_cell.length_c   1.000
_cell.angle_alpha   90.00
_cell.angle_beta   90.00
_cell.angle_gamma   90.00
#
_symmetry.space_group_name_H-M   'P 1'
#
loop_
_entity.id
_entity.type
_entity.pdbx_description
1 polymer ?
#
loop_
_entity_poly.entity_id
_entity_poly.type
_entity_poly.pdbx_seq_one_letter_code
_entity_poly.pdbx_strand_id
1 'polypeptide(L)'
;MRAERAEIRAQKAKKRSDSLYNTASDMASVIPMGQPILIGHHSEKRDRNYRERIHNTMGKSIREQQKADYYKEKVEIAERTAKGTKYKNPRYLTNRIKECLAAIRRLERYLKGKIYMHSPERPISEKERTLYTEHIVRVQDKLEFFVQCMKKINPDYELPKSSQKAGSKIRK
;
A
#
# COMPACT_ATOMS: atom_id res chain seq x y z
N MET A 1 -16.86 -7.79 1.92
CA MET A 1 -15.75 -6.94 1.42
C MET A 1 -14.36 -7.46 1.81
N ARG A 2 -13.27 -6.94 1.20
CA ARG A 2 -11.88 -7.27 1.58
C ARG A 2 -11.49 -6.74 2.98
N ALA A 3 -11.98 -5.57 3.36
CA ALA A 3 -11.73 -4.95 4.67
C ALA A 3 -12.38 -5.75 5.81
N GLU A 4 -13.70 -6.00 5.73
CA GLU A 4 -14.43 -6.83 6.71
C GLU A 4 -13.78 -8.20 6.96
N ARG A 5 -13.34 -8.89 5.90
CA ARG A 5 -12.65 -10.19 6.05
C ARG A 5 -11.31 -10.07 6.77
N ALA A 6 -10.59 -8.96 6.61
CA ALA A 6 -9.34 -8.71 7.33
C ALA A 6 -9.61 -8.35 8.80
N GLU A 7 -10.66 -7.57 9.06
CA GLU A 7 -11.10 -7.22 10.41
C GLU A 7 -11.51 -8.44 11.22
N ILE A 8 -12.31 -9.34 10.65
CA ILE A 8 -12.69 -10.62 11.28
C ILE A 8 -11.44 -11.45 11.62
N ARG A 9 -10.43 -11.46 10.76
CA ARG A 9 -9.15 -12.16 11.01
C ARG A 9 -8.36 -11.50 12.13
N ALA A 10 -8.30 -10.16 12.18
CA ALA A 10 -7.66 -9.42 13.26
C ALA A 10 -8.31 -9.75 14.61
N GLN A 11 -9.64 -9.72 14.68
CA GLN A 11 -10.39 -10.04 15.90
C GLN A 11 -10.17 -11.49 16.34
N LYS A 12 -10.19 -12.45 15.41
CA LYS A 12 -9.93 -13.87 15.72
C LYS A 12 -8.50 -14.08 16.25
N ALA A 13 -7.50 -13.46 15.63
CA ALA A 13 -6.12 -13.54 16.08
C ALA A 13 -5.93 -12.90 17.46
N LYS A 14 -6.55 -11.74 17.71
CA LYS A 14 -6.55 -11.09 19.03
C LYS A 14 -7.16 -11.99 20.11
N LYS A 15 -8.35 -12.55 19.88
CA LYS A 15 -9.00 -13.49 20.82
C LYS A 15 -8.11 -14.69 21.15
N ARG A 16 -7.38 -15.22 20.16
CA ARG A 16 -6.43 -16.33 20.36
C ARG A 16 -5.21 -15.88 21.15
N SER A 17 -4.67 -14.71 20.87
CA SER A 17 -3.58 -14.10 21.64
C SER A 17 -3.98 -13.97 23.12
N ASP A 18 -5.11 -13.34 23.40
CA ASP A 18 -5.61 -13.10 24.76
C ASP A 18 -5.81 -14.43 25.51
N SER A 19 -6.41 -15.43 24.86
CA SER A 19 -6.61 -16.77 25.44
C SER A 19 -5.28 -17.48 25.76
N LEU A 20 -4.30 -17.42 24.86
CA LEU A 20 -2.98 -18.02 25.07
C LEU A 20 -2.19 -17.27 26.15
N TYR A 21 -2.31 -15.94 26.19
CA TYR A 21 -1.69 -15.11 27.22
C TYR A 21 -2.24 -15.46 28.61
N ASN A 22 -3.57 -15.53 28.75
CA ASN A 22 -4.21 -15.92 30.02
C ASN A 22 -3.78 -17.33 30.43
N THR A 23 -3.77 -18.29 29.49
CA THR A 23 -3.30 -19.65 29.76
C THR A 23 -1.85 -19.66 30.25
N ALA A 24 -0.95 -18.91 29.61
CA ALA A 24 0.45 -18.83 30.02
C ALA A 24 0.60 -18.16 31.40
N SER A 25 -0.19 -17.12 31.67
CA SER A 25 -0.24 -16.42 32.96
C SER A 25 -0.73 -17.34 34.09
N ASP A 26 -1.80 -18.11 33.83
CA ASP A 26 -2.36 -19.07 34.78
C ASP A 26 -1.40 -20.22 35.07
N MET A 27 -0.65 -20.68 34.06
CA MET A 27 0.41 -21.66 34.27
C MET A 27 1.59 -21.07 35.08
N ALA A 28 1.94 -19.81 34.82
CA ALA A 28 3.04 -19.14 35.53
C ALA A 28 2.71 -18.85 36.99
N SER A 29 1.43 -18.57 37.32
CA SER A 29 1.00 -18.24 38.69
C SER A 29 1.16 -19.40 39.67
N VAL A 30 1.24 -20.64 39.18
CA VAL A 30 1.50 -21.84 39.99
C VAL A 30 2.94 -21.89 40.51
N ILE A 31 3.89 -21.19 39.86
CA ILE A 31 5.30 -21.15 40.28
C ILE A 31 5.49 -19.94 41.22
N PRO A 32 5.86 -20.16 42.50
CA PRO A 32 6.25 -19.08 43.39
C PRO A 32 7.39 -18.24 42.80
N MET A 33 7.24 -16.92 42.91
CA MET A 33 8.23 -15.98 42.41
C MET A 33 9.58 -16.19 43.10
N GLY A 34 10.65 -16.29 42.31
CA GLY A 34 12.01 -16.48 42.82
C GLY A 34 12.40 -17.93 43.15
N GLN A 35 11.52 -18.92 42.94
CA GLN A 35 11.88 -20.33 43.17
C GLN A 35 12.96 -20.80 42.16
N PRO A 36 14.15 -21.23 42.62
CA PRO A 36 15.19 -21.75 41.73
C PRO A 36 14.86 -23.14 41.21
N ILE A 37 15.46 -23.51 40.08
CA ILE A 37 15.41 -24.90 39.57
C ILE A 37 16.39 -25.74 40.41
N LEU A 38 15.89 -26.80 41.04
CA LEU A 38 16.73 -27.73 41.82
C LEU A 38 17.51 -28.65 40.87
N ILE A 39 18.75 -28.28 40.57
CA ILE A 39 19.64 -29.03 39.67
C ILE A 39 20.04 -30.37 40.33
N GLY A 40 19.96 -31.47 39.58
CA GLY A 40 20.30 -32.82 40.05
C GLY A 40 19.19 -33.52 40.84
N HIS A 41 18.06 -32.86 41.09
CA HIS A 41 16.91 -33.46 41.77
C HIS A 41 16.01 -34.22 40.76
N HIS A 42 15.33 -35.27 41.21
CA HIS A 42 14.45 -36.08 40.35
C HIS A 42 13.30 -35.26 39.70
N SER A 43 12.94 -34.11 40.29
CA SER A 43 11.92 -33.19 39.79
C SER A 43 12.43 -32.18 38.77
N GLU A 44 13.75 -32.04 38.57
CA GLU A 44 14.37 -31.02 37.71
C GLU A 44 13.79 -31.03 36.29
N LYS A 45 13.75 -32.22 35.67
CA LYS A 45 13.25 -32.40 34.30
C LYS A 45 11.80 -31.95 34.16
N ARG A 46 10.98 -32.19 35.18
CA ARG A 46 9.56 -31.81 35.17
C ARG A 46 9.40 -30.28 35.27
N ASP A 47 10.15 -29.64 36.16
CA ASP A 47 10.10 -28.18 36.34
C ASP A 47 10.59 -27.45 35.08
N ARG A 48 11.72 -27.88 34.49
CA ARG A 48 12.22 -27.32 33.21
C ARG A 48 11.18 -27.42 32.10
N ASN A 49 10.61 -28.61 31.89
CA ASN A 49 9.60 -28.83 30.86
C ASN A 49 8.34 -27.96 31.11
N TYR A 50 7.96 -27.76 32.37
CA TYR A 50 6.81 -26.93 32.71
C TYR A 50 7.07 -25.45 32.39
N ARG A 51 8.22 -24.91 32.80
CA ARG A 51 8.65 -23.54 32.47
C ARG A 51 8.80 -23.34 30.96
N GLU A 52 9.33 -24.32 30.24
CA GLU A 52 9.43 -24.29 28.78
C GLU A 52 8.05 -24.22 28.12
N ARG A 53 7.07 -24.99 28.63
CA ARG A 53 5.67 -24.93 28.14
C ARG A 53 5.05 -23.55 28.35
N ILE A 54 5.30 -22.89 29.49
CA ILE A 54 4.85 -21.52 29.75
C ILE A 54 5.45 -20.58 28.70
N HIS A 55 6.77 -20.62 28.54
CA HIS A 55 7.49 -19.79 27.58
C HIS A 55 7.00 -20.01 26.14
N ASN A 56 6.81 -21.26 25.74
CA ASN A 56 6.29 -21.62 24.42
C ASN A 56 4.85 -21.14 24.21
N THR A 57 4.01 -21.17 25.23
CA THR A 57 2.61 -20.70 25.16
C THR A 57 2.57 -19.18 25.07
N MET A 58 3.38 -18.47 25.87
CA MET A 58 3.56 -17.03 25.77
C MET A 58 4.12 -16.62 24.41
N GLY A 59 5.11 -17.34 23.88
CA GLY A 59 5.64 -17.09 22.55
C GLY A 59 4.60 -17.28 21.44
N LYS A 60 3.58 -18.12 21.64
CA LYS A 60 2.44 -18.27 20.72
C LYS A 60 1.45 -17.11 20.84
N SER A 61 1.18 -16.61 22.05
CA SER A 61 0.29 -15.44 22.24
C SER A 61 0.86 -14.21 21.51
N ILE A 62 2.14 -13.93 21.69
CA ILE A 62 2.83 -12.81 21.02
C ILE A 62 2.74 -12.93 19.49
N ARG A 63 2.92 -14.14 18.95
CA ARG A 63 2.79 -14.38 17.49
C ARG A 63 1.37 -14.12 16.98
N GLU A 64 0.35 -14.54 17.72
CA GLU A 64 -1.04 -14.25 17.36
C GLU A 64 -1.39 -12.76 17.54
N GLN A 65 -0.77 -12.07 18.50
CA GLN A 65 -0.88 -10.62 18.66
C GLN A 65 -0.32 -9.88 17.44
N GLN A 66 0.91 -10.19 17.04
CA GLN A 66 1.54 -9.61 15.84
C GLN A 66 0.70 -9.84 14.59
N LYS A 67 0.10 -11.03 14.46
CA LYS A 67 -0.82 -11.35 13.37
C LYS A 67 -2.09 -10.52 13.42
N ALA A 68 -2.64 -10.26 14.60
CA ALA A 68 -3.78 -9.37 14.75
C ALA A 68 -3.45 -7.95 14.28
N ASP A 69 -2.30 -7.43 14.68
CA ASP A 69 -1.86 -6.08 14.33
C ASP A 69 -1.56 -5.94 12.83
N TYR A 70 -0.95 -6.95 12.22
CA TYR A 70 -0.79 -7.03 10.75
C TYR A 70 -2.13 -6.92 10.00
N TYR A 71 -3.17 -7.61 10.48
CA TYR A 71 -4.48 -7.51 9.84
C TYR A 71 -5.17 -6.18 10.09
N LYS A 72 -4.96 -5.53 11.24
CA LYS A 72 -5.47 -4.17 11.48
C LYS A 72 -4.85 -3.16 10.53
N GLU A 73 -3.52 -3.21 10.35
CA GLU A 73 -2.83 -2.35 9.39
C GLU A 73 -3.39 -2.53 7.97
N LYS A 74 -3.65 -3.78 7.59
CA LYS A 74 -4.27 -4.09 6.30
C LYS A 74 -5.68 -3.51 6.14
N VAL A 75 -6.49 -3.49 7.21
CA VAL A 75 -7.80 -2.83 7.21
C VAL A 75 -7.63 -1.33 7.01
N GLU A 76 -6.73 -0.68 7.77
CA GLU A 76 -6.48 0.75 7.64
C GLU A 76 -6.06 1.15 6.22
N ILE A 77 -5.16 0.39 5.60
CA ILE A 77 -4.73 0.64 4.22
C ILE A 77 -5.90 0.49 3.24
N ALA A 78 -6.73 -0.54 3.42
CA ALA A 78 -7.91 -0.78 2.59
C ALA A 78 -8.92 0.37 2.72
N GLU A 79 -9.18 0.84 3.94
CA GLU A 79 -10.06 1.98 4.20
C GLU A 79 -9.51 3.29 3.63
N ARG A 80 -8.23 3.58 3.85
CA ARG A 80 -7.56 4.77 3.29
C ARG A 80 -7.67 4.79 1.77
N THR A 81 -7.55 3.62 1.15
CA THR A 81 -7.70 3.45 -0.30
C THR A 81 -9.15 3.68 -0.74
N ALA A 82 -10.12 3.08 -0.04
CA ALA A 82 -11.55 3.26 -0.33
C ALA A 82 -12.01 4.72 -0.16
N LYS A 83 -11.54 5.39 0.90
CA LYS A 83 -11.81 6.81 1.17
C LYS A 83 -11.06 7.77 0.23
N GLY A 84 -10.25 7.27 -0.70
CA GLY A 84 -9.51 8.09 -1.66
C GLY A 84 -8.50 9.04 -1.01
N THR A 85 -8.04 8.75 0.21
CA THR A 85 -7.17 9.65 1.01
C THR A 85 -5.89 10.05 0.29
N LYS A 86 -5.35 9.18 -0.58
CA LYS A 86 -4.20 9.47 -1.45
C LYS A 86 -4.40 10.71 -2.33
N TYR A 87 -5.64 11.01 -2.73
CA TYR A 87 -5.99 12.17 -3.55
C TYR A 87 -6.07 13.47 -2.74
N LYS A 88 -5.90 13.42 -1.41
CA LYS A 88 -5.76 14.61 -0.56
C LYS A 88 -4.31 15.03 -0.37
N ASN A 89 -3.33 14.26 -0.86
CA ASN A 89 -1.91 14.57 -0.71
C ASN A 89 -1.41 15.34 -1.96
N PRO A 90 -1.01 16.63 -1.83
CA PRO A 90 -0.51 17.43 -2.95
C PRO A 90 0.71 16.82 -3.66
N ARG A 91 1.62 16.19 -2.92
CA ARG A 91 2.83 15.56 -3.49
C ARG A 91 2.48 14.34 -4.34
N TYR A 92 1.49 13.56 -3.92
CA TYR A 92 0.98 12.44 -4.72
C TYR A 92 0.34 12.93 -6.02
N LEU A 93 -0.53 13.95 -5.93
CA LEU A 93 -1.21 14.53 -7.09
C LEU A 93 -0.23 15.15 -8.08
N THR A 94 0.71 15.97 -7.61
CA THR A 94 1.72 16.60 -8.49
C THR A 94 2.57 15.58 -9.24
N ASN A 95 2.97 14.48 -8.59
CA ASN A 95 3.69 13.40 -9.26
C ASN A 95 2.83 12.71 -10.32
N ARG A 96 1.56 12.39 -10.02
CA ARG A 96 0.64 11.77 -10.99
C ARG A 96 0.30 12.68 -12.16
N ILE A 97 0.13 13.97 -11.92
CA ILE A 97 -0.03 14.99 -12.97
C ILE A 97 1.19 15.00 -13.90
N LYS A 98 2.41 15.01 -13.35
CA LYS A 98 3.66 14.94 -14.13
C LYS A 98 3.75 13.67 -14.98
N GLU A 99 3.38 12.52 -14.43
CA GLU A 99 3.34 11.25 -15.16
C GLU A 99 2.34 11.28 -16.32
N CYS A 100 1.12 11.77 -16.09
CA CYS A 100 0.11 11.93 -17.15
C CYS A 100 0.60 12.85 -18.27
N LEU A 101 1.19 14.00 -17.93
CA LEU A 101 1.75 14.93 -18.92
C LEU A 101 2.92 14.31 -19.71
N ALA A 102 3.77 13.50 -19.06
CA ALA A 102 4.84 12.78 -19.74
C ALA A 102 4.29 11.69 -20.69
N ALA A 103 3.22 11.00 -20.29
CA ALA A 103 2.54 9.99 -21.11
C ALA A 103 1.86 10.62 -22.33
N ILE A 104 1.12 11.72 -22.17
CA ILE A 104 0.51 12.48 -23.28
C ILE A 104 1.58 12.89 -24.28
N ARG A 105 2.66 13.54 -23.81
CA ARG A 105 3.79 13.94 -24.69
C ARG A 105 4.41 12.77 -25.45
N ARG A 106 4.42 11.57 -24.87
CA ARG A 106 4.92 10.36 -25.53
C ARG A 106 3.97 9.88 -26.61
N LEU A 107 2.68 9.83 -26.32
CA LEU A 107 1.65 9.40 -27.28
C LEU A 107 1.52 10.39 -28.45
N GLU A 108 1.62 11.68 -28.18
CA GLU A 108 1.67 12.72 -29.23
C GLU A 108 2.87 12.53 -30.17
N ARG A 109 4.03 12.09 -29.66
CA ARG A 109 5.18 11.74 -30.51
C ARG A 109 4.92 10.51 -31.35
N TYR A 110 4.27 9.49 -30.79
CA TYR A 110 3.87 8.31 -31.54
C TYR A 110 2.87 8.65 -32.63
N LEU A 111 1.94 9.58 -32.38
CA LEU A 111 1.00 10.10 -33.36
C LEU A 111 1.69 10.93 -34.47
N LYS A 112 2.88 11.47 -34.22
CA LYS A 112 3.76 12.09 -35.24
C LYS A 112 4.68 11.08 -35.94
N GLY A 113 4.62 9.80 -35.57
CA GLY A 113 5.38 8.74 -36.22
C GLY A 113 6.81 8.60 -35.69
N LYS A 114 7.13 9.24 -34.56
CA LYS A 114 8.47 9.17 -33.96
C LYS A 114 8.49 8.15 -32.82
N ILE A 115 9.29 7.09 -32.98
CA ILE A 115 9.48 6.07 -31.95
C ILE A 115 10.31 6.63 -30.78
N TYR A 116 11.34 7.42 -31.10
CA TYR A 116 12.22 8.10 -30.15
C TYR A 116 12.31 9.60 -30.45
N MET A 117 12.89 10.38 -29.54
CA MET A 117 12.94 11.86 -29.64
C MET A 117 13.56 12.38 -30.95
N HIS A 118 14.60 11.70 -31.45
CA HIS A 118 15.33 12.08 -32.67
C HIS A 118 15.10 11.11 -33.85
N SER A 119 14.09 10.24 -33.75
CA SER A 119 13.77 9.31 -34.85
C SER A 119 13.16 10.05 -36.03
N PRO A 120 13.41 9.61 -37.28
CA PRO A 120 12.65 10.07 -38.43
C PRO A 120 11.16 9.72 -38.28
N GLU A 121 10.32 10.49 -38.96
CA GLU A 121 8.87 10.29 -38.97
C GLU A 121 8.52 9.14 -39.90
N ARG A 122 7.74 8.17 -39.39
CA ARG A 122 7.22 7.06 -40.18
C ARG A 122 5.72 7.24 -40.44
N PRO A 123 5.20 6.77 -41.59
CA PRO A 123 3.76 6.71 -41.80
C PRO A 123 3.12 5.79 -40.76
N ILE A 124 2.00 6.23 -40.20
CA ILE A 124 1.27 5.52 -39.14
C ILE A 124 0.01 4.94 -39.76
N SER A 125 -0.30 3.69 -39.46
CA SER A 125 -1.55 3.06 -39.88
C SER A 125 -2.76 3.71 -39.19
N GLU A 126 -3.94 3.70 -39.83
CA GLU A 126 -5.18 4.20 -39.23
C GLU A 126 -5.48 3.52 -37.88
N LYS A 127 -5.21 2.21 -37.77
CA LYS A 127 -5.37 1.44 -36.51
C LYS A 127 -4.47 1.94 -35.38
N GLU A 128 -3.24 2.34 -35.71
CA GLU A 128 -2.31 2.88 -34.71
C GLU A 128 -2.74 4.29 -34.29
N ARG A 129 -3.22 5.11 -35.25
CA ARG A 129 -3.76 6.45 -34.95
C ARG A 129 -4.92 6.37 -33.98
N THR A 130 -5.92 5.53 -34.25
CA THR A 130 -7.08 5.36 -33.37
C THR A 130 -6.67 4.91 -31.98
N LEU A 131 -5.78 3.91 -31.88
CA LEU A 131 -5.25 3.42 -30.60
C LEU A 131 -4.56 4.51 -29.79
N TYR A 132 -3.68 5.30 -30.41
CA TYR A 132 -2.98 6.38 -29.71
C TYR A 132 -3.94 7.50 -29.31
N THR A 133 -4.89 7.86 -30.16
CA THR A 133 -5.89 8.89 -29.82
C THR A 133 -6.78 8.47 -28.66
N GLU A 134 -7.28 7.23 -28.65
CA GLU A 134 -8.06 6.71 -27.52
C GLU A 134 -7.24 6.71 -26.23
N HIS A 135 -5.97 6.31 -26.32
CA HIS A 135 -5.11 6.29 -25.15
C HIS A 135 -4.79 7.70 -24.64
N ILE A 136 -4.62 8.68 -25.54
CA ILE A 136 -4.47 10.10 -25.17
C ILE A 136 -5.71 10.56 -24.40
N VAL A 137 -6.91 10.31 -24.92
CA VAL A 137 -8.17 10.69 -24.26
C VAL A 137 -8.25 10.07 -22.86
N ARG A 138 -8.00 8.76 -22.73
CA ARG A 138 -7.99 8.08 -21.41
C ARG A 138 -6.99 8.68 -20.42
N VAL A 139 -5.83 9.16 -20.90
CA VAL A 139 -4.82 9.80 -20.04
C VAL A 139 -5.20 11.25 -19.73
N GLN A 140 -5.87 11.95 -20.65
CA GLN A 140 -6.43 13.28 -20.43
C GLN A 140 -7.54 13.25 -19.36
N ASP A 141 -8.46 12.29 -19.42
CA ASP A 141 -9.51 12.13 -18.39
C ASP A 141 -8.88 11.91 -17.00
N LYS A 142 -7.83 11.10 -16.92
CA LYS A 142 -7.06 10.88 -15.68
C LYS A 142 -6.36 12.15 -15.21
N LEU A 143 -5.76 12.90 -16.14
CA LEU A 143 -5.10 14.17 -15.84
C LEU A 143 -6.11 15.17 -15.27
N GLU A 144 -7.27 15.29 -15.91
CA GLU A 144 -8.35 16.17 -15.48
C GLU A 144 -8.81 15.80 -14.07
N PHE A 145 -9.07 14.51 -13.81
CA PHE A 145 -9.41 14.03 -12.48
C PHE A 145 -8.38 14.45 -11.42
N PHE A 146 -7.08 14.26 -11.67
CA PHE A 146 -6.04 14.65 -10.71
C PHE A 146 -5.93 16.17 -10.53
N VAL A 147 -6.13 16.95 -11.59
CA VAL A 147 -6.16 18.42 -11.51
C VAL A 147 -7.38 18.88 -10.70
N GLN A 148 -8.55 18.30 -10.92
CA GLN A 148 -9.75 18.60 -10.11
C GLN A 148 -9.53 18.25 -8.63
N CYS A 149 -8.89 17.12 -8.32
CA CYS A 149 -8.49 16.78 -6.96
C CYS A 149 -7.50 17.82 -6.38
N MET A 150 -6.56 18.32 -7.18
CA MET A 150 -5.59 19.33 -6.75
C MET A 150 -6.27 20.67 -6.49
N LYS A 151 -7.21 21.08 -7.35
CA LYS A 151 -8.01 22.31 -7.19
C LYS A 151 -8.86 22.30 -5.92
N LYS A 152 -9.35 21.13 -5.50
CA LYS A 152 -10.03 21.00 -4.19
C LYS A 152 -9.11 21.29 -3.00
N ILE A 153 -7.80 21.15 -3.15
CA ILE A 153 -6.82 21.45 -2.09
C ILE A 153 -6.28 22.88 -2.23
N ASN A 154 -5.95 23.28 -3.46
CA ASN A 154 -5.49 24.62 -3.82
C ASN A 154 -6.30 25.12 -5.03
N PRO A 155 -7.35 25.93 -4.81
CA PRO A 155 -8.24 26.42 -5.87
C PRO A 155 -7.51 27.14 -7.01
N ASP A 156 -6.42 27.83 -6.70
CA ASP A 156 -5.63 28.62 -7.66
C ASP A 156 -4.58 27.78 -8.42
N TYR A 157 -4.63 26.45 -8.29
CA TYR A 157 -3.66 25.58 -8.96
C TYR A 157 -3.83 25.60 -10.49
N GLU A 158 -2.77 26.03 -11.16
CA GLU A 158 -2.61 25.96 -12.61
C GLU A 158 -1.50 24.97 -13.01
N LEU A 159 -1.65 24.36 -14.18
CA LEU A 159 -0.63 23.47 -14.73
C LEU A 159 0.66 24.25 -15.07
N PRO A 160 1.85 23.71 -14.74
CA PRO A 160 3.10 24.40 -15.02
C PRO A 160 3.33 24.58 -16.53
N LYS A 161 3.62 25.83 -16.94
CA LYS A 161 3.82 26.28 -18.34
C LYS A 161 4.90 25.51 -19.12
N SER A 162 5.84 24.85 -18.43
CA SER A 162 6.86 23.98 -19.06
C SER A 162 6.26 22.75 -19.77
N SER A 163 4.98 22.46 -19.54
CA SER A 163 4.22 21.36 -20.17
C SER A 163 3.56 21.76 -21.50
N GLN A 164 3.40 23.06 -21.76
CA GLN A 164 2.69 23.59 -22.94
C GLN A 164 3.60 23.83 -24.17
N LYS A 165 4.94 23.71 -24.02
CA LYS A 165 5.92 24.18 -25.02
C LYS A 165 6.32 23.20 -26.15
N ALA A 166 5.61 22.10 -26.37
CA ALA A 166 5.97 21.14 -27.44
C ALA A 166 5.08 21.17 -28.70
N GLY A 167 4.03 22.01 -28.72
CA GLY A 167 3.04 22.05 -29.80
C GLY A 167 3.12 23.24 -30.76
N SER A 168 3.78 24.36 -30.39
CA SER A 168 3.64 25.62 -31.14
C SER A 168 4.91 26.03 -31.90
N LYS A 169 5.40 25.19 -32.82
CA LYS A 169 6.26 25.64 -33.93
C LYS A 169 6.07 24.73 -35.15
N ILE A 170 4.91 24.86 -35.79
CA ILE A 170 4.81 24.72 -37.25
C ILE A 170 4.24 26.07 -37.69
N ARG A 171 5.12 27.00 -38.06
CA ARG A 171 4.77 28.27 -38.70
C ARG A 171 5.51 28.33 -40.02
N LYS A 172 4.69 28.43 -41.08
CA LYS A 172 4.96 28.71 -42.48
C LYS A 172 5.65 27.61 -43.27
#